data_AF-A0A3C1KWT1-F1
#
_entry.id   AF-A0A3C1KWT1-F1
#
_cell.length_a   1.000
_cell.length_b   1.000
_cell.length_c   1.000
_cell.angle_alpha   90.00
_cell.angle_beta   90.00
_cell.angle_gamma   90.00
#
_symmetry.space_group_name_H-M   'P 1'
#
loop_
_entity.id
_entity.type
_entity.pdbx_description
1 polymer ?
#
loop_
_entity_poly.entity_id
_entity_poly.type
_entity_poly.pdbx_seq_one_letter_code
_entity_poly.pdbx_strand_id
1 'polypeptide(L)'
;PNPQPRPINPSTKYPDGRAPVPEGHLPITLEDVVADMQTFSVNFGPYTNNGIFHPGFVVGDASAEILQPNFQMIVRANANALPFKGVDLSNGSVGSVTSIGKEDTALFDFSDPAWLQIEGIAPSPKVSELQFRVLESPETITAGDSPLPAPLGNGSVWQLPVWSLERVVAVAGVKAFGQRNWQKQWSIGSDPSPLFEVSIVDGWMVLVTKGDVGTPPAPLYIWDLMGLVAQRRLHDGPDPQDPDVDRIPEGQANVTFTLTDIPVGVSSSQITAAIRKNLEVDPDSLVDIAQIILDQSQGAPDFYYVRPKWSAPTVEQGDWLFFIEDSDQGQWPRSYANPGFFADEGLSQPIHTQDEVQGDVAHLKVQIVAGMRLYCEDNNGASYQIKVLDKPSEARVRLQISRLR
;
A
#
# COMPACT_ATOMS: atom_id res chain seq x y z
N PRO A 1 -7.70 7.60 -10.84
CA PRO A 1 -6.44 7.12 -11.38
C PRO A 1 -6.42 5.64 -11.02
N ASN A 2 -6.84 4.78 -11.94
CA ASN A 2 -6.62 3.34 -11.74
C ASN A 2 -5.14 3.21 -11.36
N PRO A 3 -4.82 2.75 -10.15
CA PRO A 3 -3.60 3.09 -9.42
C PRO A 3 -2.39 2.99 -10.33
N GLN A 4 -1.91 4.16 -10.78
CA GLN A 4 -0.73 4.23 -11.65
C GLN A 4 0.53 3.86 -10.87
N PRO A 5 0.64 4.23 -9.58
CA PRO A 5 1.64 3.66 -8.70
C PRO A 5 1.07 2.66 -7.69
N ARG A 6 1.82 1.59 -7.43
CA ARG A 6 1.65 0.69 -6.29
C ARG A 6 2.60 1.08 -5.15
N PRO A 7 2.17 0.99 -3.89
CA PRO A 7 3.05 1.19 -2.75
C PRO A 7 4.14 0.12 -2.71
N ILE A 8 5.37 0.54 -2.42
CA ILE A 8 6.56 -0.30 -2.20
C ILE A 8 7.42 0.36 -1.13
N ASN A 9 8.37 -0.40 -0.56
CA ASN A 9 9.39 0.19 0.31
C ASN A 9 10.20 1.23 -0.49
N PRO A 10 10.44 2.43 0.08
CA PRO A 10 11.29 3.45 -0.55
C PRO A 10 12.64 2.88 -0.98
N SER A 11 13.11 3.31 -2.15
CA SER A 11 14.39 2.88 -2.70
C SER A 11 15.06 4.02 -3.46
N THR A 12 16.32 3.87 -3.83
CA THR A 12 17.03 4.86 -4.68
C THR A 12 16.32 5.10 -6.02
N LYS A 13 15.61 4.09 -6.54
CA LYS A 13 14.84 4.20 -7.78
C LYS A 13 13.45 4.82 -7.56
N TYR A 14 12.85 4.61 -6.40
CA TYR A 14 11.51 5.08 -6.03
C TYR A 14 11.54 5.63 -4.60
N PRO A 15 12.06 6.86 -4.41
CA PRO A 15 12.29 7.41 -3.07
C PRO A 15 10.99 7.76 -2.33
N ASP A 16 9.89 7.93 -3.05
CA ASP A 16 8.55 8.18 -2.51
C ASP A 16 7.78 6.90 -2.18
N GLY A 17 8.41 5.72 -2.31
CA GLY A 17 7.77 4.43 -2.06
C GLY A 17 6.68 4.09 -3.07
N ARG A 18 6.72 4.65 -4.29
CA ARG A 18 5.70 4.44 -5.32
C ARG A 18 6.34 3.97 -6.62
N ALA A 19 5.98 2.75 -7.05
CA ALA A 19 6.45 2.19 -8.32
C ALA A 19 5.29 2.04 -9.32
N PRO A 20 5.52 2.17 -10.63
CA PRO A 20 4.49 1.93 -11.61
C PRO A 20 3.98 0.48 -11.56
N VAL A 21 2.68 0.31 -11.80
CA VAL A 21 2.08 -1.02 -12.00
C VAL A 21 2.50 -1.55 -13.37
N PRO A 22 3.02 -2.79 -13.48
CA PRO A 22 3.33 -3.40 -14.77
C PRO A 22 2.09 -3.51 -15.66
N GLU A 23 2.29 -3.43 -16.98
CA GLU A 23 1.19 -3.62 -17.94
C GLU A 23 0.49 -4.98 -17.73
N GLY A 24 -0.84 -4.99 -17.82
CA GLY A 24 -1.65 -6.19 -17.63
C GLY A 24 -1.81 -6.66 -16.18
N HIS A 25 -1.37 -5.88 -15.19
CA HIS A 25 -1.48 -6.21 -13.77
C HIS A 25 -2.38 -5.22 -13.01
N LEU A 26 -2.96 -5.68 -11.90
CA LEU A 26 -3.63 -4.85 -10.91
C LEU A 26 -2.87 -4.94 -9.58
N PRO A 27 -2.57 -3.82 -8.92
CA PRO A 27 -1.96 -3.86 -7.61
C PRO A 27 -2.99 -4.34 -6.58
N ILE A 28 -2.57 -5.25 -5.71
CA ILE A 28 -3.31 -5.70 -4.53
C ILE A 28 -2.44 -5.38 -3.33
N THR A 29 -3.01 -4.72 -2.32
CA THR A 29 -2.33 -4.41 -1.05
C THR A 29 -2.78 -5.35 0.06
N LEU A 30 -2.04 -5.40 1.16
CA LEU A 30 -2.47 -6.15 2.36
C LEU A 30 -3.77 -5.58 2.93
N GLU A 31 -3.99 -4.26 2.82
CA GLU A 31 -5.23 -3.61 3.23
C GLU A 31 -6.42 -4.14 2.43
N ASP A 32 -6.29 -4.23 1.10
CA ASP A 32 -7.33 -4.81 0.24
C ASP A 32 -7.64 -6.26 0.69
N VAL A 33 -6.60 -7.03 1.03
CA VAL A 33 -6.76 -8.42 1.49
C VAL A 33 -7.45 -8.52 2.85
N VAL A 34 -7.07 -7.68 3.81
CA VAL A 34 -7.66 -7.66 5.17
C VAL A 34 -9.11 -7.17 5.13
N ALA A 35 -9.43 -6.26 4.21
CA ALA A 35 -10.78 -5.77 3.96
C ALA A 35 -11.61 -6.67 3.04
N ASP A 36 -11.18 -7.92 2.78
CA ASP A 36 -11.85 -8.86 1.87
C ASP A 36 -12.19 -8.25 0.50
N MET A 37 -11.25 -7.48 -0.04
CA MET A 37 -11.35 -6.75 -1.31
C MET A 37 -12.49 -5.75 -1.40
N GLN A 38 -13.16 -5.39 -0.30
CA GLN A 38 -14.26 -4.41 -0.34
C GLN A 38 -13.80 -3.02 -0.83
N THR A 39 -12.52 -2.69 -0.64
CA THR A 39 -11.89 -1.44 -1.12
C THR A 39 -11.60 -1.43 -2.61
N PHE A 40 -11.68 -2.57 -3.32
CA PHE A 40 -11.26 -2.67 -4.72
C PHE A 40 -12.16 -1.87 -5.65
N SER A 41 -13.48 -1.88 -5.46
CA SER A 41 -14.40 -1.08 -6.27
C SER A 41 -14.27 0.43 -6.00
N VAL A 42 -13.77 0.83 -4.83
CA VAL A 42 -13.41 2.22 -4.53
C VAL A 42 -12.12 2.61 -5.27
N ASN A 43 -11.11 1.75 -5.22
CA ASN A 43 -9.78 2.00 -5.79
C ASN A 43 -9.78 1.96 -7.34
N PHE A 44 -10.60 1.09 -7.95
CA PHE A 44 -10.69 0.88 -9.40
C PHE A 44 -12.05 1.29 -10.00
N GLY A 45 -12.86 2.00 -9.21
CA GLY A 45 -14.12 2.59 -9.63
C GLY A 45 -13.95 3.93 -10.36
N PRO A 46 -15.05 4.68 -10.53
CA PRO A 46 -15.02 5.99 -11.18
C PRO A 46 -14.04 6.94 -10.53
N TYR A 47 -13.30 7.66 -11.36
CA TYR A 47 -12.35 8.68 -10.93
C TYR A 47 -12.54 9.97 -11.70
N THR A 48 -12.54 11.08 -10.96
CA THR A 48 -12.46 12.42 -11.52
C THR A 48 -11.44 13.23 -10.72
N ASN A 49 -10.42 13.78 -11.39
CA ASN A 49 -9.49 14.73 -10.78
C ASN A 49 -8.80 15.57 -11.86
N ASN A 50 -8.59 16.86 -11.61
CA ASN A 50 -7.90 17.77 -12.52
C ASN A 50 -8.39 17.71 -13.99
N GLY A 51 -9.71 17.54 -14.19
CA GLY A 51 -10.32 17.42 -15.52
C GLY A 51 -10.13 16.07 -16.21
N ILE A 52 -9.42 15.11 -15.59
CA ILE A 52 -9.28 13.74 -16.08
C ILE A 52 -10.40 12.89 -15.48
N PHE A 53 -11.22 12.29 -16.35
CA PHE A 53 -12.27 11.35 -15.99
C PHE A 53 -11.92 9.94 -16.47
N HIS A 54 -12.15 8.96 -15.60
CA HIS A 54 -12.18 7.54 -15.96
C HIS A 54 -13.40 6.89 -15.28
N PRO A 55 -14.21 6.09 -15.97
CA PRO A 55 -15.47 5.54 -15.41
C PRO A 55 -15.27 4.41 -14.39
N GLY A 56 -14.02 4.00 -14.17
CA GLY A 56 -13.67 2.79 -13.45
C GLY A 56 -13.91 1.54 -14.30
N PHE A 57 -13.40 0.41 -13.85
CA PHE A 57 -13.66 -0.88 -14.49
C PHE A 57 -14.05 -1.96 -13.49
N VAL A 58 -13.81 -1.80 -12.18
CA VAL A 58 -14.37 -2.66 -11.14
C VAL A 58 -15.63 -1.99 -10.59
N VAL A 59 -16.70 -2.77 -10.46
CA VAL A 59 -17.98 -2.32 -9.89
C VAL A 59 -18.49 -3.33 -8.85
N GLY A 60 -19.44 -2.91 -8.03
CA GLY A 60 -20.06 -3.79 -7.04
C GLY A 60 -19.14 -4.23 -5.92
N ASP A 61 -19.51 -5.33 -5.27
CA ASP A 61 -18.72 -5.95 -4.22
C ASP A 61 -17.67 -6.88 -4.86
N ALA A 62 -16.44 -6.81 -4.35
CA ALA A 62 -15.40 -7.79 -4.62
C ALA A 62 -15.17 -8.59 -3.34
N SER A 63 -14.90 -9.88 -3.47
CA SER A 63 -14.59 -10.76 -2.34
C SER A 63 -13.45 -11.70 -2.70
N ALA A 64 -12.67 -12.14 -1.70
CA ALA A 64 -11.53 -12.99 -1.93
C ALA A 64 -11.27 -14.02 -0.84
N GLU A 65 -11.01 -15.25 -1.27
CA GLU A 65 -10.52 -16.32 -0.42
C GLU A 65 -8.99 -16.26 -0.31
N ILE A 66 -8.48 -15.18 0.28
CA ILE A 66 -7.04 -15.00 0.53
C ILE A 66 -6.71 -15.33 1.99
N LEU A 67 -7.43 -14.73 2.93
CA LEU A 67 -7.32 -15.01 4.35
C LEU A 67 -8.46 -15.96 4.76
N GLN A 68 -8.09 -17.09 5.36
CA GLN A 68 -9.03 -18.07 5.89
C GLN A 68 -9.53 -17.63 7.28
N PRO A 69 -10.65 -18.18 7.77
CA PRO A 69 -11.18 -17.82 9.09
C PRO A 69 -10.21 -18.05 10.26
N ASN A 70 -9.22 -18.91 10.10
CA ASN A 70 -8.16 -19.18 11.06
C ASN A 70 -6.88 -18.35 10.80
N PHE A 71 -6.97 -17.25 10.02
CA PHE A 71 -5.83 -16.39 9.78
C PHE A 71 -5.28 -15.84 11.09
N GLN A 72 -3.99 -16.06 11.31
CA GLN A 72 -3.28 -15.59 12.50
C GLN A 72 -1.86 -15.19 12.12
N MET A 73 -1.41 -14.08 12.71
CA MET A 73 -0.03 -13.65 12.68
C MET A 73 0.51 -13.64 14.11
N ILE A 74 1.59 -14.39 14.33
CA ILE A 74 2.27 -14.46 15.63
C ILE A 74 3.67 -13.87 15.44
N VAL A 75 3.92 -12.74 16.09
CA VAL A 75 5.25 -12.12 16.16
C VAL A 75 5.83 -12.44 17.53
N ARG A 76 7.06 -12.94 17.57
CA ARG A 76 7.81 -13.15 18.81
C ARG A 76 8.75 -11.98 19.04
N ALA A 77 8.53 -11.31 20.16
CA ALA A 77 9.44 -10.30 20.69
C ALA A 77 10.12 -10.83 21.95
N ASN A 78 11.41 -10.54 22.11
CA ASN A 78 12.16 -10.76 23.33
C ASN A 78 12.39 -9.42 24.02
N ALA A 79 11.50 -9.08 24.95
CA ALA A 79 11.66 -7.87 25.75
C ALA A 79 12.06 -8.22 27.17
N ASN A 80 13.15 -7.63 27.65
CA ASN A 80 13.48 -7.62 29.07
C ASN A 80 12.69 -6.49 29.77
N ALA A 81 11.36 -6.67 29.89
CA ALA A 81 10.43 -5.64 30.36
C ALA A 81 10.38 -5.50 31.90
N LEU A 82 11.51 -5.66 32.60
CA LEU A 82 11.53 -5.34 34.04
C LEU A 82 11.56 -3.81 34.19
N PRO A 83 10.53 -3.21 34.83
CA PRO A 83 10.46 -1.76 34.93
C PRO A 83 11.59 -1.20 35.79
N PHE A 84 12.29 -0.20 35.26
CA PHE A 84 13.24 0.59 36.03
C PHE A 84 12.50 1.45 37.05
N LYS A 85 13.12 1.70 38.20
CA LYS A 85 12.57 2.61 39.22
C LYS A 85 13.15 3.99 39.04
N GLY A 86 12.27 4.98 38.97
CA GLY A 86 12.62 6.38 38.79
C GLY A 86 11.94 7.29 39.78
N VAL A 87 12.23 8.58 39.67
CA VAL A 87 11.68 9.61 40.55
C VAL A 87 11.00 10.68 39.73
N ASP A 88 9.75 10.97 40.09
CA ASP A 88 9.00 12.12 39.63
C ASP A 88 9.36 13.31 40.54
N LEU A 89 10.05 14.30 39.98
CA LEU A 89 10.52 15.48 40.69
C LEU A 89 9.38 16.43 41.05
N SER A 90 8.30 16.47 40.27
CA SER A 90 7.16 17.37 40.48
C SER A 90 6.46 17.11 41.81
N ASN A 91 6.47 15.86 42.27
CA ASN A 91 5.82 15.45 43.53
C ASN A 91 6.71 14.61 44.47
N GLY A 92 7.95 14.31 44.07
CA GLY A 92 8.91 13.50 44.84
C GLY A 92 8.54 12.02 44.96
N SER A 93 7.61 11.52 44.14
CA SER A 93 7.15 10.13 44.18
C SER A 93 8.05 9.19 43.39
N VAL A 94 7.99 7.90 43.72
CA VAL A 94 8.70 6.85 42.98
C VAL A 94 7.81 6.35 41.84
N GLY A 95 8.33 6.44 40.62
CA GLY A 95 7.71 5.89 39.43
C GLY A 95 8.40 4.63 38.92
N SER A 96 7.83 4.04 37.88
CA SER A 96 8.49 3.06 37.02
C SER A 96 8.44 3.44 35.56
N VAL A 97 9.49 3.06 34.83
CA VAL A 97 9.63 3.21 33.39
C VAL A 97 9.87 1.83 32.79
N THR A 98 9.06 1.42 31.82
CA THR A 98 9.45 0.34 30.92
C THR A 98 10.26 0.94 29.79
N SER A 99 11.58 0.76 29.79
CA SER A 99 12.41 1.18 28.67
C SER A 99 12.69 -0.04 27.80
N ILE A 100 12.17 -0.02 26.59
CA ILE A 100 12.58 -0.92 25.51
C ILE A 100 13.56 -0.09 24.71
N GLY A 101 14.86 -0.20 25.03
CA GLY A 101 15.88 0.55 24.30
C GLY A 101 15.69 0.41 22.79
N LYS A 102 15.98 1.47 22.02
CA LYS A 102 15.94 1.48 20.55
C LYS A 102 17.09 0.64 19.95
N GLU A 103 17.33 -0.53 20.50
CA GLU A 103 18.20 -1.53 19.91
C GLU A 103 17.38 -2.29 18.88
N ASP A 104 17.53 -1.91 17.61
CA ASP A 104 16.92 -2.55 16.44
C ASP A 104 17.10 -4.09 16.39
N THR A 105 18.04 -4.63 17.17
CA THR A 105 18.38 -6.07 17.25
C THR A 105 17.97 -6.79 18.53
N ALA A 106 17.56 -6.08 19.60
CA ALA A 106 17.29 -6.74 20.88
C ALA A 106 15.86 -7.28 21.00
N LEU A 107 14.90 -6.56 20.40
CA LEU A 107 13.49 -6.88 20.57
C LEU A 107 13.03 -8.01 19.65
N PHE A 108 13.50 -8.04 18.40
CA PHE A 108 13.14 -9.07 17.43
C PHE A 108 14.39 -9.80 16.95
N ASP A 109 14.46 -11.10 17.19
CA ASP A 109 15.50 -11.96 16.62
C ASP A 109 15.06 -12.43 15.23
N PHE A 110 15.31 -11.63 14.20
CA PHE A 110 14.97 -11.99 12.82
C PHE A 110 15.73 -13.23 12.30
N SER A 111 16.78 -13.68 12.99
CA SER A 111 17.49 -14.91 12.65
C SER A 111 16.75 -16.17 13.13
N ASP A 112 15.87 -16.07 14.13
CA ASP A 112 15.01 -17.19 14.57
C ASP A 112 13.91 -17.44 13.53
N PRO A 113 13.87 -18.57 12.83
CA PRO A 113 12.80 -18.84 11.86
C PRO A 113 11.38 -18.82 12.47
N ALA A 114 11.24 -18.88 13.80
CA ALA A 114 9.96 -18.75 14.50
C ALA A 114 9.60 -17.30 14.91
N TRP A 115 10.41 -16.29 14.57
CA TRP A 115 10.14 -14.88 14.91
C TRP A 115 8.81 -14.37 14.36
N LEU A 116 8.41 -14.85 13.18
CA LEU A 116 7.10 -14.62 12.57
C LEU A 116 6.46 -15.92 12.12
N GLN A 117 5.27 -16.21 12.61
CA GLN A 117 4.43 -17.30 12.11
C GLN A 117 3.17 -16.69 11.49
N ILE A 118 2.85 -17.12 10.27
CA ILE A 118 1.63 -16.69 9.57
C ILE A 118 0.87 -17.95 9.18
N GLU A 119 -0.35 -18.07 9.68
CA GLU A 119 -1.26 -19.18 9.43
C GLU A 119 -2.54 -18.68 8.77
N GLY A 120 -3.29 -19.60 8.14
CA GLY A 120 -4.58 -19.28 7.52
C GLY A 120 -4.50 -18.40 6.26
N ILE A 121 -3.38 -18.38 5.55
CA ILE A 121 -3.36 -17.90 4.15
C ILE A 121 -3.73 -19.06 3.24
N ALA A 122 -4.67 -18.85 2.32
CA ALA A 122 -5.07 -19.86 1.35
C ALA A 122 -3.85 -20.35 0.53
N PRO A 123 -3.64 -21.67 0.32
CA PRO A 123 -2.49 -22.19 -0.43
C PRO A 123 -2.39 -21.67 -1.86
N SER A 124 -3.55 -21.42 -2.47
CA SER A 124 -3.70 -20.80 -3.79
C SER A 124 -4.73 -19.69 -3.67
N PRO A 125 -4.31 -18.49 -3.23
CA PRO A 125 -5.20 -17.36 -3.02
C PRO A 125 -5.93 -16.98 -4.30
N LYS A 126 -7.22 -16.69 -4.16
CA LYS A 126 -8.09 -16.29 -5.27
C LYS A 126 -8.98 -15.12 -4.89
N VAL A 127 -9.34 -14.32 -5.88
CA VAL A 127 -10.48 -13.42 -5.81
C VAL A 127 -11.70 -14.23 -6.25
N SER A 128 -12.64 -14.42 -5.33
CA SER A 128 -13.79 -15.31 -5.53
C SER A 128 -14.76 -14.71 -6.53
N GLU A 129 -15.01 -13.41 -6.43
CA GLU A 129 -15.85 -12.66 -7.34
C GLU A 129 -15.28 -11.26 -7.59
N LEU A 130 -15.20 -10.88 -8.88
CA LEU A 130 -14.87 -9.53 -9.30
C LEU A 130 -15.75 -9.14 -10.48
N GLN A 131 -16.55 -8.08 -10.32
CA GLN A 131 -17.41 -7.58 -11.39
C GLN A 131 -16.70 -6.49 -12.17
N PHE A 132 -16.59 -6.71 -13.48
CA PHE A 132 -16.05 -5.73 -14.41
C PHE A 132 -17.16 -5.03 -15.17
N ARG A 133 -16.98 -3.75 -15.42
CA ARG A 133 -17.86 -2.96 -16.28
C ARG A 133 -17.09 -2.26 -17.38
N VAL A 134 -17.63 -2.32 -18.60
CA VAL A 134 -17.19 -1.55 -19.76
C VAL A 134 -18.36 -0.69 -20.19
N LEU A 135 -18.12 0.62 -20.35
CA LEU A 135 -19.17 1.56 -20.74
C LEU A 135 -19.25 1.72 -22.26
N GLU A 136 -20.47 1.79 -22.75
CA GLU A 136 -20.78 2.17 -24.11
C GLU A 136 -20.55 3.69 -24.31
N SER A 137 -20.12 4.07 -25.52
CA SER A 137 -20.13 5.46 -25.93
C SER A 137 -21.59 5.96 -26.11
N PRO A 138 -21.93 7.18 -25.66
CA PRO A 138 -23.23 7.78 -25.98
C PRO A 138 -23.31 8.28 -27.44
N GLU A 139 -22.19 8.23 -28.18
CA GLU A 139 -22.10 8.68 -29.57
C GLU A 139 -22.20 7.50 -30.53
N THR A 140 -23.03 7.65 -31.56
CA THR A 140 -23.07 6.72 -32.70
C THR A 140 -21.75 6.78 -33.47
N ILE A 141 -21.08 5.63 -33.60
CA ILE A 141 -19.77 5.54 -34.24
C ILE A 141 -19.90 5.39 -35.75
N THR A 142 -19.10 6.16 -36.49
CA THR A 142 -18.98 6.09 -37.94
C THR A 142 -17.72 5.34 -38.36
N ALA A 143 -17.85 4.49 -39.39
CA ALA A 143 -16.72 3.84 -40.04
C ALA A 143 -15.76 4.84 -40.68
N GLY A 144 -14.50 4.44 -40.82
CA GLY A 144 -13.53 5.16 -41.63
C GLY A 144 -13.80 4.98 -43.13
N ASP A 145 -13.42 5.98 -43.91
CA ASP A 145 -13.45 5.97 -45.37
C ASP A 145 -12.04 5.97 -45.99
N SER A 146 -11.01 5.94 -45.16
CA SER A 146 -9.61 5.96 -45.55
C SER A 146 -8.82 4.88 -44.82
N PRO A 147 -7.92 4.16 -45.53
CA PRO A 147 -6.97 3.25 -44.89
C PRO A 147 -5.88 4.00 -44.11
N LEU A 148 -5.82 5.33 -44.26
CA LEU A 148 -4.90 6.21 -43.55
C LEU A 148 -5.60 6.96 -42.41
N PRO A 149 -4.92 7.16 -41.26
CA PRO A 149 -3.57 6.70 -40.97
C PRO A 149 -3.49 5.18 -40.78
N ALA A 150 -2.57 4.53 -41.50
CA ALA A 150 -2.33 3.11 -41.36
C ALA A 150 -1.72 2.81 -39.98
N PRO A 151 -1.99 1.65 -39.35
CA PRO A 151 -2.79 0.53 -39.89
C PRO A 151 -4.29 0.58 -39.55
N LEU A 152 -4.78 1.66 -38.93
CA LEU A 152 -6.10 1.70 -38.29
C LEU A 152 -7.17 2.39 -39.15
N GLY A 153 -6.75 3.27 -40.06
CA GLY A 153 -7.64 4.16 -40.78
C GLY A 153 -8.11 5.34 -39.94
N ASN A 154 -9.13 6.04 -40.43
CA ASN A 154 -9.68 7.25 -39.84
C ASN A 154 -11.07 7.08 -39.19
N GLY A 155 -11.48 5.85 -38.89
CA GLY A 155 -12.76 5.60 -38.19
C GLY A 155 -12.87 6.35 -36.87
N SER A 156 -14.06 6.87 -36.56
CA SER A 156 -14.30 7.69 -35.36
C SER A 156 -14.07 6.93 -34.06
N VAL A 157 -14.19 5.59 -34.09
CA VAL A 157 -13.85 4.70 -32.96
C VAL A 157 -12.44 4.95 -32.42
N TRP A 158 -11.51 5.38 -33.28
CA TRP A 158 -10.12 5.63 -32.90
C TRP A 158 -9.91 6.92 -32.11
N GLN A 159 -10.93 7.75 -31.98
CA GLN A 159 -10.93 8.96 -31.16
C GLN A 159 -11.57 8.73 -29.78
N LEU A 160 -12.27 7.61 -29.61
CA LEU A 160 -12.89 7.26 -28.32
C LEU A 160 -11.84 6.90 -27.27
N PRO A 161 -12.16 7.11 -25.98
CA PRO A 161 -11.32 6.64 -24.89
C PRO A 161 -11.04 5.14 -25.00
N VAL A 162 -9.81 4.74 -24.66
CA VAL A 162 -9.32 3.35 -24.82
C VAL A 162 -10.14 2.29 -24.05
N TRP A 163 -10.96 2.74 -23.10
CA TRP A 163 -11.82 1.91 -22.25
C TRP A 163 -13.29 1.86 -22.70
N SER A 164 -13.68 2.52 -23.80
CA SER A 164 -15.05 2.40 -24.31
C SER A 164 -15.29 1.02 -24.94
N LEU A 165 -16.54 0.56 -24.90
CA LEU A 165 -16.94 -0.73 -25.47
C LEU A 165 -16.55 -0.84 -26.95
N GLU A 166 -16.83 0.19 -27.74
CA GLU A 166 -16.57 0.22 -29.19
C GLU A 166 -15.06 0.20 -29.44
N ARG A 167 -14.27 0.90 -28.61
CA ARG A 167 -12.82 0.91 -28.71
C ARG A 167 -12.22 -0.45 -28.39
N VAL A 168 -12.73 -1.15 -27.37
CA VAL A 168 -12.32 -2.52 -27.03
C VAL A 168 -12.66 -3.49 -28.17
N VAL A 169 -13.88 -3.40 -28.72
CA VAL A 169 -14.32 -4.23 -29.85
C VAL A 169 -13.49 -3.97 -31.11
N ALA A 170 -13.21 -2.71 -31.44
CA ALA A 170 -12.39 -2.35 -32.59
C ALA A 170 -10.95 -2.87 -32.46
N VAL A 171 -10.33 -2.74 -31.28
CA VAL A 171 -9.00 -3.31 -31.01
C VAL A 171 -9.02 -4.84 -31.15
N ALA A 172 -10.06 -5.52 -30.66
CA ALA A 172 -10.21 -6.97 -30.86
C ALA A 172 -10.37 -7.32 -32.34
N GLY A 173 -11.12 -6.52 -33.11
CA GLY A 173 -11.28 -6.66 -34.56
C GLY A 173 -9.95 -6.51 -35.31
N VAL A 174 -9.14 -5.50 -34.97
CA VAL A 174 -7.80 -5.32 -35.54
C VAL A 174 -6.90 -6.51 -35.19
N LYS A 175 -6.92 -7.01 -33.95
CA LYS A 175 -6.14 -8.20 -33.58
C LYS A 175 -6.55 -9.45 -34.37
N ALA A 176 -7.85 -9.61 -34.62
CA ALA A 176 -8.38 -10.77 -35.34
C ALA A 176 -8.20 -10.68 -36.87
N PHE A 177 -8.34 -9.48 -37.44
CA PHE A 177 -8.47 -9.29 -38.89
C PHE A 177 -7.49 -8.28 -39.51
N GLY A 178 -6.64 -7.63 -38.73
CA GLY A 178 -5.68 -6.62 -39.20
C GLY A 178 -4.64 -7.09 -40.20
N GLN A 179 -4.40 -8.41 -40.25
CA GLN A 179 -3.49 -9.04 -41.23
C GLN A 179 -4.25 -9.88 -42.26
N ARG A 180 -5.59 -9.77 -42.30
CA ARG A 180 -6.42 -10.58 -43.16
C ARG A 180 -6.16 -10.20 -44.61
N ASN A 181 -5.77 -11.19 -45.40
CA ASN A 181 -5.66 -11.09 -46.85
C ASN A 181 -6.60 -12.14 -47.47
N TRP A 182 -7.56 -11.72 -48.29
CA TRP A 182 -8.56 -12.61 -48.89
C TRP A 182 -9.18 -11.99 -50.14
N GLN A 183 -9.44 -12.80 -51.15
CA GLN A 183 -10.10 -12.34 -52.37
C GLN A 183 -11.11 -13.38 -52.84
N LYS A 184 -12.25 -12.92 -53.33
CA LYS A 184 -13.26 -13.78 -53.95
C LYS A 184 -14.01 -13.02 -55.03
N GLN A 185 -14.25 -13.75 -56.12
CA GLN A 185 -14.94 -13.28 -57.30
C GLN A 185 -16.12 -14.20 -57.59
N TRP A 186 -17.22 -13.61 -58.05
CA TRP A 186 -18.41 -14.31 -58.51
C TRP A 186 -18.80 -13.80 -59.88
N SER A 187 -18.90 -14.71 -60.85
CA SER A 187 -19.33 -14.42 -62.22
C SER A 187 -20.70 -15.01 -62.49
N ILE A 188 -21.42 -14.45 -63.46
CA ILE A 188 -22.67 -15.00 -63.97
C ILE A 188 -22.46 -15.68 -65.31
N GLY A 189 -22.91 -16.94 -65.42
CA GLY A 189 -22.75 -17.73 -66.64
C GLY A 189 -21.27 -17.95 -67.00
N SER A 190 -20.92 -17.69 -68.26
CA SER A 190 -19.57 -17.83 -68.81
C SER A 190 -18.85 -16.49 -69.03
N ASP A 191 -19.33 -15.36 -68.48
CA ASP A 191 -18.61 -14.08 -68.55
C ASP A 191 -17.30 -14.20 -67.74
N PRO A 192 -16.12 -13.98 -68.36
CA PRO A 192 -14.84 -13.99 -67.65
C PRO A 192 -14.68 -12.83 -66.66
N SER A 193 -15.52 -11.78 -66.75
CA SER A 193 -15.52 -10.66 -65.81
C SER A 193 -16.37 -10.99 -64.58
N PRO A 194 -15.88 -10.77 -63.35
CA PRO A 194 -16.69 -10.95 -62.16
C PRO A 194 -17.85 -9.93 -62.12
N LEU A 195 -19.03 -10.41 -61.74
CA LEU A 195 -20.18 -9.57 -61.41
C LEU A 195 -19.97 -8.89 -60.05
N PHE A 196 -19.37 -9.62 -59.12
CA PHE A 196 -19.05 -9.18 -57.78
C PHE A 196 -17.65 -9.62 -57.41
N GLU A 197 -16.87 -8.71 -56.84
CA GLU A 197 -15.53 -8.97 -56.33
C GLU A 197 -15.37 -8.36 -54.94
N VAL A 198 -14.83 -9.16 -54.03
CA VAL A 198 -14.37 -8.72 -52.71
C VAL A 198 -12.87 -8.92 -52.66
N SER A 199 -12.14 -7.87 -52.30
CA SER A 199 -10.72 -7.93 -51.98
C SER A 199 -10.50 -7.38 -50.58
N ILE A 200 -9.74 -8.11 -49.77
CA ILE A 200 -9.30 -7.71 -48.45
C ILE A 200 -7.77 -7.78 -48.47
N VAL A 201 -7.12 -6.66 -48.16
CA VAL A 201 -5.67 -6.57 -47.99
C VAL A 201 -5.39 -5.90 -46.66
N ASP A 202 -4.68 -6.59 -45.77
CA ASP A 202 -4.40 -6.13 -44.40
C ASP A 202 -5.64 -5.59 -43.67
N GLY A 203 -6.74 -6.34 -43.81
CA GLY A 203 -8.05 -6.00 -43.23
C GLY A 203 -8.84 -4.91 -43.96
N TRP A 204 -8.23 -4.18 -44.91
CA TRP A 204 -8.91 -3.16 -45.73
C TRP A 204 -9.73 -3.84 -46.81
N MET A 205 -11.05 -3.61 -46.80
CA MET A 205 -12.01 -4.28 -47.68
C MET A 205 -12.48 -3.36 -48.80
N VAL A 206 -12.41 -3.86 -50.04
CA VAL A 206 -12.94 -3.22 -51.24
C VAL A 206 -13.94 -4.17 -51.91
N LEU A 207 -15.15 -3.67 -52.17
CA LEU A 207 -16.20 -4.38 -52.90
C LEU A 207 -16.43 -3.69 -54.25
N VAL A 208 -16.39 -4.47 -55.33
CA VAL A 208 -16.65 -3.98 -56.68
C VAL A 208 -17.80 -4.79 -57.29
N THR A 209 -18.77 -4.07 -57.85
CA THR A 209 -19.93 -4.64 -58.57
C THR A 209 -19.93 -4.15 -60.02
N LYS A 210 -20.26 -5.03 -60.97
CA LYS A 210 -20.40 -4.69 -62.39
C LYS A 210 -21.87 -4.47 -62.75
N GLY A 211 -22.14 -3.50 -63.64
CA GLY A 211 -23.46 -3.28 -64.23
C GLY A 211 -24.53 -2.77 -63.25
N ASP A 212 -24.12 -1.92 -62.29
CA ASP A 212 -24.99 -1.31 -61.27
C ASP A 212 -25.78 -2.32 -60.42
N VAL A 213 -25.26 -3.54 -60.28
CA VAL A 213 -25.85 -4.55 -59.41
C VAL A 213 -25.57 -4.20 -57.95
N GLY A 214 -26.58 -3.64 -57.29
CA GLY A 214 -26.55 -3.29 -55.88
C GLY A 214 -25.80 -1.99 -55.60
N THR A 215 -25.57 -1.72 -54.31
CA THR A 215 -24.84 -0.56 -53.83
C THR A 215 -23.85 -1.04 -52.77
N PRO A 216 -22.68 -1.55 -53.18
CA PRO A 216 -21.70 -2.03 -52.22
C PRO A 216 -21.29 -0.89 -51.28
N PRO A 217 -20.96 -1.20 -50.01
CA PRO A 217 -20.39 -0.19 -49.13
C PRO A 217 -19.12 0.39 -49.76
N ALA A 218 -18.84 1.66 -49.46
CA ALA A 218 -17.54 2.25 -49.77
C ALA A 218 -16.42 1.42 -49.13
N PRO A 219 -15.18 1.45 -49.66
CA PRO A 219 -14.06 0.79 -49.03
C PRO A 219 -13.91 1.16 -47.55
N LEU A 220 -13.75 0.15 -46.69
CA LEU A 220 -13.60 0.32 -45.25
C LEU A 220 -12.84 -0.87 -44.65
N TYR A 221 -12.38 -0.74 -43.41
CA TYR A 221 -11.80 -1.87 -42.70
C TYR A 221 -12.87 -2.84 -42.18
N ILE A 222 -12.51 -4.12 -42.06
CA ILE A 222 -13.40 -5.16 -41.53
C ILE A 222 -13.87 -4.85 -40.10
N TRP A 223 -13.00 -4.32 -39.24
CA TRP A 223 -13.39 -3.97 -37.87
C TRP A 223 -14.39 -2.81 -37.83
N ASP A 224 -14.29 -1.86 -38.77
CA ASP A 224 -15.26 -0.78 -38.91
C ASP A 224 -16.62 -1.32 -39.36
N LEU A 225 -16.64 -2.25 -40.33
CA LEU A 225 -17.86 -2.92 -40.76
C LEU A 225 -18.51 -3.70 -39.60
N MET A 226 -17.70 -4.44 -38.83
CA MET A 226 -18.19 -5.19 -37.67
C MET A 226 -18.78 -4.27 -36.61
N GLY A 227 -18.12 -3.15 -36.30
CA GLY A 227 -18.63 -2.15 -35.38
C GLY A 227 -19.97 -1.58 -35.82
N LEU A 228 -20.09 -1.19 -37.09
CA LEU A 228 -21.35 -0.68 -37.65
C LEU A 228 -22.49 -1.70 -37.56
N VAL A 229 -22.24 -2.95 -37.94
CA VAL A 229 -23.25 -4.01 -37.88
C VAL A 229 -23.65 -4.31 -36.44
N ALA A 230 -22.68 -4.35 -35.52
CA ALA A 230 -22.92 -4.61 -34.10
C ALA A 230 -23.76 -3.50 -33.46
N GLN A 231 -23.35 -2.25 -33.60
CA GLN A 231 -24.08 -1.08 -33.09
C GLN A 231 -25.49 -1.02 -33.68
N ARG A 232 -25.63 -1.22 -34.99
CA ARG A 232 -26.95 -1.25 -35.64
C ARG A 232 -27.83 -2.34 -35.06
N ARG A 233 -27.33 -3.57 -34.87
CA ARG A 233 -28.11 -4.66 -34.29
C ARG A 233 -28.44 -4.48 -32.82
N LEU A 234 -27.56 -3.84 -32.06
CA LEU A 234 -27.75 -3.60 -30.63
C LEU A 234 -28.85 -2.54 -30.38
N HIS A 235 -28.99 -1.58 -31.30
CA HIS A 235 -29.92 -0.45 -31.15
C HIS A 235 -31.10 -0.43 -32.14
N ASP A 236 -31.25 -1.39 -33.05
CA ASP A 236 -32.39 -1.47 -33.99
C ASP A 236 -33.46 -2.50 -33.60
N GLY A 237 -34.73 -2.14 -33.82
CA GLY A 237 -35.89 -3.05 -33.90
C GLY A 237 -36.75 -3.18 -32.62
N PRO A 238 -38.06 -3.48 -32.75
CA PRO A 238 -38.85 -4.08 -31.66
C PRO A 238 -38.55 -5.59 -31.56
N ASP A 239 -38.58 -6.18 -30.35
CA ASP A 239 -38.44 -7.63 -30.18
C ASP A 239 -39.58 -8.34 -30.99
N PRO A 240 -39.26 -9.26 -31.92
CA PRO A 240 -40.26 -9.97 -32.72
C PRO A 240 -41.24 -10.81 -31.90
N GLN A 241 -40.92 -11.11 -30.64
CA GLN A 241 -41.73 -11.89 -29.71
C GLN A 241 -42.38 -11.02 -28.61
N ASP A 242 -41.92 -9.79 -28.42
CA ASP A 242 -42.47 -8.86 -27.43
C ASP A 242 -42.29 -7.37 -27.86
N PRO A 243 -43.27 -6.78 -28.57
CA PRO A 243 -43.18 -5.39 -29.04
C PRO A 243 -43.15 -4.34 -27.91
N ASP A 244 -43.31 -4.74 -26.64
CA ASP A 244 -43.24 -3.86 -25.46
C ASP A 244 -41.83 -3.86 -24.79
N VAL A 245 -40.86 -4.61 -25.32
CA VAL A 245 -39.46 -4.57 -24.85
C VAL A 245 -38.74 -3.37 -25.46
N ASP A 246 -38.40 -2.41 -24.61
CA ASP A 246 -37.67 -1.20 -24.99
C ASP A 246 -36.29 -1.51 -25.57
N ARG A 247 -36.05 -0.97 -26.77
CA ARG A 247 -34.74 -0.71 -27.39
C ARG A 247 -33.72 -0.29 -26.34
N ILE A 248 -32.48 -0.80 -26.42
CA ILE A 248 -31.37 -0.21 -25.68
C ILE A 248 -30.95 1.08 -26.40
N PRO A 249 -31.15 2.28 -25.84
CA PRO A 249 -30.69 3.52 -26.48
C PRO A 249 -29.17 3.56 -26.57
N GLU A 250 -28.65 4.34 -27.53
CA GLU A 250 -27.20 4.61 -27.63
C GLU A 250 -26.68 5.15 -26.28
N GLY A 251 -25.55 4.60 -25.80
CA GLY A 251 -24.94 4.91 -24.51
C GLY A 251 -25.52 4.15 -23.31
N GLN A 252 -26.48 3.24 -23.52
CA GLN A 252 -27.09 2.44 -22.44
C GLN A 252 -26.72 0.95 -22.46
N ALA A 253 -26.03 0.46 -23.50
CA ALA A 253 -25.60 -0.93 -23.60
C ALA A 253 -24.29 -1.22 -22.84
N ASN A 254 -24.21 -0.72 -21.62
CA ASN A 254 -23.07 -0.96 -20.74
C ASN A 254 -22.96 -2.45 -20.41
N VAL A 255 -21.77 -3.02 -20.56
CA VAL A 255 -21.54 -4.45 -20.32
C VAL A 255 -20.96 -4.64 -18.94
N THR A 256 -21.62 -5.45 -18.12
CA THR A 256 -21.09 -5.93 -16.85
C THR A 256 -20.91 -7.44 -16.92
N PHE A 257 -19.76 -7.95 -16.49
CA PHE A 257 -19.53 -9.39 -16.37
C PHE A 257 -18.81 -9.70 -15.06
N THR A 258 -19.19 -10.82 -14.48
CA THR A 258 -18.59 -11.34 -13.26
C THR A 258 -17.50 -12.33 -13.62
N LEU A 259 -16.28 -12.08 -13.14
CA LEU A 259 -15.21 -13.05 -13.13
C LEU A 259 -15.17 -13.74 -11.78
N THR A 260 -15.09 -15.07 -11.79
CA THR A 260 -15.01 -15.88 -10.57
C THR A 260 -13.70 -16.67 -10.54
N ASP A 261 -13.28 -17.07 -9.35
CA ASP A 261 -12.09 -17.93 -9.14
C ASP A 261 -10.79 -17.37 -9.74
N ILE A 262 -10.59 -16.05 -9.67
CA ILE A 262 -9.44 -15.38 -10.30
C ILE A 262 -8.20 -15.64 -9.46
N PRO A 263 -7.16 -16.29 -9.99
CA PRO A 263 -5.93 -16.51 -9.22
C PRO A 263 -5.22 -15.18 -8.95
N VAL A 264 -4.82 -14.95 -7.70
CA VAL A 264 -4.02 -13.77 -7.32
C VAL A 264 -2.62 -13.80 -7.98
N GLY A 265 -2.15 -15.00 -8.38
CA GLY A 265 -0.89 -15.18 -9.09
C GLY A 265 0.34 -15.28 -8.19
N VAL A 266 0.16 -15.29 -6.87
CA VAL A 266 1.21 -15.56 -5.87
C VAL A 266 0.77 -16.67 -4.91
N SER A 267 1.70 -17.49 -4.45
CA SER A 267 1.43 -18.53 -3.45
C SER A 267 1.42 -17.95 -2.03
N SER A 268 0.84 -18.71 -1.10
CA SER A 268 0.94 -18.39 0.34
C SER A 268 2.39 -18.23 0.81
N SER A 269 3.31 -19.08 0.33
CA SER A 269 4.74 -19.00 0.67
C SER A 269 5.40 -17.71 0.19
N GLN A 270 5.01 -17.22 -1.00
CA GLN A 270 5.51 -15.95 -1.53
C GLN A 270 4.95 -14.76 -0.73
N ILE A 271 3.68 -14.81 -0.34
CA ILE A 271 3.07 -13.79 0.53
C ILE A 271 3.79 -13.74 1.87
N THR A 272 3.98 -14.89 2.54
CA THR A 272 4.68 -14.97 3.82
C THR A 272 6.12 -14.46 3.73
N ALA A 273 6.85 -14.83 2.67
CA ALA A 273 8.21 -14.35 2.47
C ALA A 273 8.27 -12.83 2.24
N ALA A 274 7.30 -12.27 1.52
CA ALA A 274 7.20 -10.83 1.31
C ALA A 274 6.88 -10.07 2.60
N ILE A 275 5.92 -10.56 3.41
CA ILE A 275 5.59 -9.96 4.71
C ILE A 275 6.81 -9.96 5.64
N ARG A 276 7.50 -11.11 5.76
CA ARG A 276 8.74 -11.24 6.56
C ARG A 276 9.76 -10.19 6.16
N LYS A 277 10.08 -10.13 4.86
CA LYS A 277 11.07 -9.18 4.34
C LYS A 277 10.68 -7.72 4.60
N ASN A 278 9.40 -7.39 4.48
CA ASN A 278 8.95 -6.01 4.70
C ASN A 278 9.11 -5.60 6.18
N LEU A 279 8.73 -6.48 7.11
CA LEU A 279 8.88 -6.25 8.55
C LEU A 279 10.36 -6.25 9.00
N GLU A 280 11.22 -7.07 8.39
CA GLU A 280 12.66 -7.06 8.63
C GLU A 280 13.35 -5.77 8.16
N VAL A 281 12.81 -5.12 7.12
CA VAL A 281 13.35 -3.86 6.57
C VAL A 281 12.87 -2.64 7.37
N ASP A 282 11.73 -2.74 8.04
CA ASP A 282 11.11 -1.64 8.80
C ASP A 282 10.64 -2.14 10.18
N PRO A 283 11.58 -2.49 11.08
CA PRO A 283 11.26 -3.05 12.40
C PRO A 283 10.56 -2.03 13.31
N ASP A 284 10.73 -0.73 13.08
CA ASP A 284 10.12 0.36 13.86
C ASP A 284 8.60 0.22 13.95
N SER A 285 7.97 -0.22 12.85
CA SER A 285 6.52 -0.50 12.80
C SER A 285 6.04 -1.52 13.84
N LEU A 286 6.92 -2.43 14.29
CA LEU A 286 6.61 -3.43 15.32
C LEU A 286 7.00 -2.96 16.72
N VAL A 287 7.97 -2.05 16.85
CA VAL A 287 8.44 -1.52 18.13
C VAL A 287 7.33 -0.73 18.83
N ASP A 288 6.60 0.11 18.11
CA ASP A 288 5.47 0.89 18.67
C ASP A 288 4.40 -0.02 19.28
N ILE A 289 4.07 -1.13 18.60
CA ILE A 289 3.09 -2.11 19.09
C ILE A 289 3.62 -2.80 20.36
N ALA A 290 4.91 -3.17 20.37
CA ALA A 290 5.52 -3.81 21.52
C ALA A 290 5.58 -2.88 22.74
N GLN A 291 5.88 -1.59 22.54
CA GLN A 291 5.86 -0.57 23.60
C GLN A 291 4.47 -0.48 24.25
N ILE A 292 3.39 -0.43 23.46
CA ILE A 292 2.02 -0.39 23.98
C ILE A 292 1.70 -1.63 24.83
N ILE A 293 2.13 -2.81 24.39
CA ILE A 293 1.82 -4.07 25.09
C ILE A 293 2.61 -4.23 26.39
N LEU A 294 3.85 -3.72 26.43
CA LEU A 294 4.79 -3.91 27.53
C LEU A 294 4.82 -2.74 28.52
N ASP A 295 4.08 -1.66 28.25
CA ASP A 295 4.03 -0.51 29.16
C ASP A 295 3.49 -0.93 30.53
N GLN A 296 4.38 -0.94 31.51
CA GLN A 296 4.09 -1.14 32.93
C GLN A 296 4.53 0.09 33.73
N SER A 297 4.66 1.23 33.05
CA SER A 297 5.10 2.47 33.66
C SER A 297 4.05 2.96 34.66
N GLN A 298 4.53 3.45 35.79
CA GLN A 298 3.67 4.02 36.83
C GLN A 298 4.25 5.36 37.27
N GLY A 299 3.40 6.37 37.41
CA GLY A 299 3.84 7.73 37.70
C GLY A 299 4.60 8.37 36.54
N ALA A 300 5.20 9.53 36.80
CA ALA A 300 5.86 10.33 35.78
C ALA A 300 7.34 10.63 36.14
N PRO A 301 8.22 9.61 36.19
CA PRO A 301 9.59 9.82 36.64
C PRO A 301 10.43 10.59 35.61
N ASP A 302 11.11 11.67 36.01
CA ASP A 302 11.99 12.49 35.14
C ASP A 302 13.34 11.80 34.87
N PHE A 303 13.74 10.88 35.75
CA PHE A 303 14.90 10.01 35.57
C PHE A 303 14.72 8.68 36.30
N TYR A 304 15.49 7.67 35.89
CA TYR A 304 15.49 6.35 36.50
C TYR A 304 16.91 5.84 36.80
N TYR A 305 17.00 4.92 37.75
CA TYR A 305 18.25 4.33 38.19
C TYR A 305 18.57 3.05 37.40
N VAL A 306 19.78 2.99 36.87
CA VAL A 306 20.33 1.84 36.15
C VAL A 306 21.60 1.35 36.83
N ARG A 307 21.69 0.04 37.00
CA ARG A 307 22.90 -0.64 37.44
C ARG A 307 23.28 -1.71 36.43
N PRO A 308 24.35 -1.50 35.65
CA PRO A 308 24.79 -2.49 34.68
C PRO A 308 25.11 -3.84 35.32
N LYS A 309 24.92 -4.92 34.54
CA LYS A 309 25.27 -6.28 34.97
C LYS A 309 26.75 -6.32 35.39
N TRP A 310 27.08 -7.14 36.38
CA TRP A 310 28.46 -7.32 36.85
C TRP A 310 29.44 -7.78 35.75
N SER A 311 28.91 -8.37 34.68
CA SER A 311 29.66 -8.80 33.49
C SER A 311 29.85 -7.70 32.44
N ALA A 312 29.30 -6.48 32.65
CA ALA A 312 29.48 -5.36 31.73
C ALA A 312 30.95 -4.90 31.70
N PRO A 313 31.42 -4.28 30.59
CA PRO A 313 32.75 -3.69 30.51
C PRO A 313 33.02 -2.78 31.71
N THR A 314 34.26 -2.76 32.21
CA THR A 314 34.63 -2.01 33.42
C THR A 314 34.28 -0.52 33.35
N VAL A 315 34.27 0.05 32.14
CA VAL A 315 33.89 1.44 31.89
C VAL A 315 32.40 1.73 32.09
N GLU A 316 31.54 0.72 31.95
CA GLU A 316 30.09 0.82 32.17
C GLU A 316 29.71 0.45 33.61
N GLN A 317 30.58 -0.25 34.34
CA GLN A 317 30.29 -0.67 35.71
C GLN A 317 30.05 0.53 36.63
N GLY A 318 29.04 0.44 37.48
CA GLY A 318 28.75 1.48 38.47
C GLY A 318 27.25 1.70 38.66
N ASP A 319 26.94 2.84 39.24
CA ASP A 319 25.58 3.31 39.48
C ASP A 319 25.29 4.47 38.53
N TRP A 320 24.20 4.39 37.78
CA TRP A 320 23.86 5.38 36.76
C TRP A 320 22.46 5.93 36.98
N LEU A 321 22.28 7.22 36.66
CA LEU A 321 20.96 7.81 36.45
C LEU A 321 20.79 8.08 34.97
N PHE A 322 19.66 7.66 34.42
CA PHE A 322 19.25 7.88 33.05
C PHE A 322 18.12 8.89 33.07
N PHE A 323 18.30 10.01 32.37
CA PHE A 323 17.24 10.99 32.19
C PHE A 323 16.25 10.48 31.15
N ILE A 324 14.95 10.67 31.40
CA ILE A 324 13.87 10.15 30.56
C ILE A 324 14.00 10.67 29.11
N GLU A 325 13.83 9.80 28.12
CA GLU A 325 13.75 10.16 26.68
C GLU A 325 12.32 9.99 26.15
N ASP A 326 12.04 10.46 24.94
CA ASP A 326 10.70 10.43 24.35
C ASP A 326 10.11 9.00 24.28
N SER A 327 10.94 7.97 24.05
CA SER A 327 10.46 6.57 24.01
C SER A 327 10.04 6.01 25.37
N ASP A 328 10.45 6.63 26.47
CA ASP A 328 10.10 6.20 27.83
C ASP A 328 8.82 6.87 28.37
N GLN A 329 8.33 7.92 27.70
CA GLN A 329 7.29 8.80 28.26
C GLN A 329 5.91 8.14 28.37
N GLY A 330 5.68 7.04 27.64
CA GLY A 330 4.41 6.32 27.62
C GLY A 330 3.24 7.29 27.38
N GLN A 331 2.27 7.30 28.30
CA GLN A 331 1.08 8.18 28.22
C GLN A 331 1.32 9.62 28.72
N TRP A 332 2.54 9.97 29.16
CA TRP A 332 2.85 11.22 29.85
C TRP A 332 3.85 12.05 29.04
N PRO A 333 3.43 12.71 27.94
CA PRO A 333 4.33 13.52 27.13
C PRO A 333 4.92 14.67 27.96
N ARG A 334 6.23 14.85 27.85
CA ARG A 334 7.02 15.82 28.61
C ARG A 334 7.97 16.57 27.69
N SER A 335 8.26 17.81 28.07
CA SER A 335 9.26 18.64 27.42
C SER A 335 10.04 19.35 28.51
N TYR A 336 11.36 19.34 28.39
CA TYR A 336 12.28 19.97 29.33
C TYR A 336 13.00 21.10 28.59
N ALA A 337 13.13 22.25 29.22
CA ALA A 337 13.91 23.34 28.64
C ALA A 337 15.41 23.00 28.68
N ASN A 338 15.84 22.31 29.73
CA ASN A 338 17.21 21.86 29.95
C ASN A 338 17.23 20.36 30.31
N PRO A 339 17.09 19.44 29.33
CA PRO A 339 17.10 18.01 29.61
C PRO A 339 18.46 17.53 30.15
N GLY A 340 18.43 16.58 31.08
CA GLY A 340 19.62 15.91 31.61
C GLY A 340 20.10 16.41 32.98
N PHE A 341 21.37 16.15 33.27
CA PHE A 341 22.00 16.44 34.56
C PHE A 341 23.13 17.48 34.44
N PHE A 342 23.25 18.36 35.44
CA PHE A 342 24.12 19.54 35.46
C PHE A 342 24.94 19.65 36.75
N ALA A 343 26.11 20.30 36.68
CA ALA A 343 26.99 20.58 37.83
C ALA A 343 26.56 21.80 38.66
N ASP A 344 25.71 22.67 38.10
CA ASP A 344 25.34 23.96 38.69
C ASP A 344 23.82 24.18 38.75
N GLU A 345 23.38 24.98 39.72
CA GLU A 345 21.96 25.35 39.91
C GLU A 345 21.36 26.12 38.71
N GLY A 346 22.21 26.72 37.87
CA GLY A 346 21.79 27.45 36.67
C GLY A 346 21.53 26.55 35.46
N LEU A 347 21.74 25.23 35.59
CA LEU A 347 21.61 24.26 34.50
C LEU A 347 22.46 24.62 33.27
N SER A 348 23.67 25.16 33.50
CA SER A 348 24.55 25.68 32.44
C SER A 348 25.74 24.77 32.12
N GLN A 349 26.08 23.86 33.02
CA GLN A 349 27.23 22.96 32.92
C GLN A 349 26.75 21.50 32.90
N PRO A 350 26.40 20.93 31.73
CA PRO A 350 25.98 19.54 31.64
C PRO A 350 27.11 18.61 32.06
N ILE A 351 26.77 17.58 32.84
CA ILE A 351 27.69 16.53 33.31
C ILE A 351 27.27 15.12 32.88
N HIS A 352 26.21 15.04 32.09
CA HIS A 352 25.73 13.80 31.52
C HIS A 352 26.48 13.47 30.22
N THR A 353 26.37 12.21 29.80
CA THR A 353 26.91 11.68 28.53
C THR A 353 25.83 10.88 27.80
N GLN A 354 26.02 10.66 26.50
CA GLN A 354 25.26 9.69 25.70
C GLN A 354 26.10 8.46 25.34
N ASP A 355 27.27 8.29 25.98
CA ASP A 355 28.10 7.10 25.80
C ASP A 355 27.29 5.82 26.03
N GLU A 356 27.67 4.77 25.32
CA GLU A 356 27.00 3.48 25.38
C GLU A 356 27.09 2.88 26.79
N VAL A 357 25.94 2.56 27.38
CA VAL A 357 25.84 1.87 28.67
C VAL A 357 24.77 0.81 28.56
N GLN A 358 25.16 -0.46 28.63
CA GLN A 358 24.27 -1.60 28.35
C GLN A 358 23.57 -1.51 26.99
N GLY A 359 24.27 -1.08 25.94
CA GLY A 359 23.71 -0.96 24.58
C GLY A 359 22.82 0.25 24.35
N ASP A 360 22.40 0.95 25.42
CA ASP A 360 21.70 2.22 25.26
C ASP A 360 22.65 3.31 24.78
N VAL A 361 22.24 4.11 23.79
CA VAL A 361 22.96 5.31 23.29
C VAL A 361 22.06 6.55 23.20
N ALA A 362 20.78 6.41 23.54
CA ALA A 362 19.80 7.48 23.38
C ALA A 362 19.76 8.42 24.60
N HIS A 363 19.78 7.85 25.80
CA HIS A 363 19.53 8.60 27.04
C HIS A 363 20.69 9.50 27.44
N LEU A 364 20.37 10.58 28.15
CA LEU A 364 21.37 11.39 28.86
C LEU A 364 21.65 10.74 30.22
N LYS A 365 22.91 10.35 30.44
CA LYS A 365 23.30 9.48 31.56
C LYS A 365 24.36 10.14 32.41
N VAL A 366 24.28 9.94 33.72
CA VAL A 366 25.37 10.35 34.63
C VAL A 366 25.73 9.19 35.55
N GLN A 367 27.02 8.86 35.62
CA GLN A 367 27.52 7.93 36.61
C GLN A 367 27.56 8.64 37.96
N ILE A 368 26.96 8.03 38.97
CA ILE A 368 26.82 8.62 40.30
C ILE A 368 27.70 7.94 41.32
N VAL A 369 28.24 8.73 42.25
CA VAL A 369 28.99 8.27 43.42
C VAL A 369 28.45 8.93 44.68
N ALA A 370 28.57 8.25 45.82
CA ALA A 370 28.13 8.80 47.10
C ALA A 370 28.82 10.15 47.39
N GLY A 371 28.02 11.13 47.84
CA GLY A 371 28.47 12.50 48.09
C GLY A 371 28.35 13.45 46.89
N MET A 372 28.10 12.92 45.68
CA MET A 372 27.90 13.73 44.48
C MET A 372 26.65 14.60 44.60
N ARG A 373 26.72 15.80 44.03
CA ARG A 373 25.60 16.72 43.86
C ARG A 373 25.44 17.01 42.39
N LEU A 374 24.22 16.93 41.92
CA LEU A 374 23.84 17.20 40.54
C LEU A 374 22.50 17.91 40.51
N TYR A 375 22.23 18.62 39.43
CA TYR A 375 21.05 19.45 39.25
C TYR A 375 20.32 19.04 37.98
N CYS A 376 19.00 19.15 37.99
CA CYS A 376 18.16 18.86 36.84
C CYS A 376 16.85 19.64 36.92
N GLU A 377 16.16 19.72 35.79
CA GLU A 377 14.84 20.32 35.66
C GLU A 377 13.74 19.26 35.64
N ASP A 378 12.56 19.55 36.18
CA ASP A 378 11.34 18.78 35.90
C ASP A 378 10.64 19.29 34.64
N ASN A 379 9.60 18.58 34.20
CA ASN A 379 8.80 18.95 33.03
C ASN A 379 7.98 20.25 33.20
N ASN A 380 7.94 20.84 34.40
CA ASN A 380 7.29 22.12 34.68
C ASN A 380 8.29 23.28 34.75
N GLY A 381 9.58 23.04 34.47
CA GLY A 381 10.64 24.05 34.50
C GLY A 381 11.19 24.34 35.90
N ALA A 382 10.82 23.55 36.93
CA ALA A 382 11.37 23.70 38.27
C ALA A 382 12.73 22.99 38.38
N SER A 383 13.69 23.66 39.01
CA SER A 383 15.05 23.14 39.19
C SER A 383 15.21 22.44 40.54
N TYR A 384 15.84 21.27 40.54
CA TYR A 384 16.08 20.44 41.72
C TYR A 384 17.55 20.16 41.91
N GLN A 385 17.98 20.09 43.18
CA GLN A 385 19.24 19.50 43.58
C GLN A 385 19.02 18.04 43.96
N ILE A 386 19.81 17.16 43.37
CA ILE A 386 19.92 15.75 43.73
C ILE A 386 21.25 15.53 44.44
N LYS A 387 21.18 15.11 45.70
CA LYS A 387 22.34 14.69 46.49
C LYS A 387 22.35 13.17 46.60
N VAL A 388 23.42 12.55 46.12
CA VAL A 388 23.64 11.11 46.20
C VAL A 388 24.16 10.77 47.59
N LEU A 389 23.41 9.97 48.34
CA LEU A 389 23.77 9.54 49.69
C LEU A 389 24.41 8.15 49.68
N ASP A 390 24.95 7.74 50.83
CA ASP A 390 25.47 6.38 51.00
C ASP A 390 24.42 5.33 50.68
N LYS A 391 24.85 4.31 49.94
CA LYS A 391 23.97 3.25 49.46
C LYS A 391 23.44 2.43 50.63
N PRO A 392 22.11 2.21 50.72
CA PRO A 392 21.54 1.32 51.73
C PRO A 392 21.80 -0.16 51.42
N SER A 393 22.04 -0.51 50.16
CA SER A 393 22.52 -1.83 49.74
C SER A 393 23.15 -1.75 48.35
N GLU A 394 23.79 -2.83 47.92
CA GLU A 394 24.46 -2.90 46.62
C GLU A 394 23.54 -2.59 45.42
N ALA A 395 22.26 -2.97 45.51
CA ALA A 395 21.26 -2.81 44.45
C ALA A 395 20.30 -1.62 44.69
N ARG A 396 20.59 -0.75 45.65
CA ARG A 396 19.73 0.40 45.97
C ARG A 396 20.57 1.66 46.08
N VAL A 397 20.10 2.72 45.42
CA VAL A 397 20.61 4.08 45.63
C VAL A 397 19.73 4.82 46.62
N ARG A 398 20.31 5.75 47.38
CA ARG A 398 19.56 6.71 48.19
C ARG A 398 19.84 8.11 47.68
N LEU A 399 18.78 8.81 47.29
CA LEU A 399 18.85 10.18 46.80
C LEU A 399 18.11 11.09 47.78
N GLN A 400 18.70 12.26 48.04
CA GLN A 400 18.01 13.37 48.69
C GLN A 400 17.73 14.43 47.63
N ILE A 401 16.46 14.74 47.42
CA ILE A 401 16.00 15.69 46.42
C ILE A 401 15.53 16.95 47.13
N SER A 402 15.92 18.11 46.62
CA SER A 402 15.53 19.41 47.18
C SER A 402 15.19 20.36 46.05
N ARG A 403 13.96 20.87 46.06
CA ARG A 403 13.55 21.90 45.09
C ARG A 403 14.27 23.20 45.38
N LEU A 404 14.82 23.84 44.35
CA LEU A 404 15.54 25.09 44.46
C LEU A 404 14.67 26.29 44.09
N ARG A 405 13.84 26.15 43.05
CA ARG A 405 12.97 27.21 42.50
C ARG A 405 11.63 26.63 42.07
#